data_AF-A0A949TXQ5-F1
#
_entry.id   AF-A0A949TXQ5-F1
#
_cell.length_a   1.000
_cell.length_b   1.000
_cell.length_c   1.000
_cell.angle_alpha   90.00
_cell.angle_beta   90.00
_cell.angle_gamma   90.00
#
_symmetry.space_group_name_H-M   'P 1'
#
loop_
_entity.id
_entity.type
_entity.pdbx_description
1 polymer ?
#
loop_
_entity_poly.entity_id
_entity_poly.type
_entity_poly.pdbx_seq_one_letter_code
_entity_poly.pdbx_strand_id
1 'polypeptide(L)'
;MSVQIYHDCNFKIYKAANGYILHNIHKEFSEGHTHVQKYDTCMVIIKLLERKQLPRSKSKYFMESLIRVSNDHKYIKKVLRLM
;
A
#
# COMPACT_ATOMS: atom_id res chain seq x y z
N MET A 1 -11.85 3.93 17.42
CA MET A 1 -12.13 2.62 16.79
C MET A 1 -11.84 2.72 15.31
N SER A 2 -10.94 1.89 14.78
CA SER A 2 -10.76 1.71 13.34
C SER A 2 -11.70 0.60 12.86
N VAL A 3 -12.44 0.84 11.78
CA VAL A 3 -13.36 -0.15 11.21
C VAL A 3 -12.69 -0.77 10.01
N GLN A 4 -12.60 -2.11 9.95
CA GLN A 4 -12.14 -2.79 8.73
C GLN A 4 -13.24 -2.65 7.66
N ILE A 5 -12.87 -2.10 6.50
CA ILE A 5 -13.82 -1.81 5.40
C ILE A 5 -13.52 -2.63 4.14
N TYR A 6 -12.33 -3.22 4.04
CA TYR A 6 -11.94 -4.06 2.92
C TYR A 6 -11.02 -5.18 3.40
N HIS A 7 -11.19 -6.34 2.78
CA HIS A 7 -10.41 -7.52 3.03
C HIS A 7 -10.18 -8.28 1.73
N ASP A 8 -8.92 -8.56 1.44
CA ASP A 8 -8.48 -9.44 0.38
C ASP A 8 -7.54 -10.53 0.95
N CYS A 9 -7.20 -11.53 0.14
CA CYS A 9 -6.21 -12.56 0.49
C CYS A 9 -4.80 -11.99 0.77
N ASN A 10 -4.50 -10.76 0.35
CA ASN A 10 -3.18 -10.15 0.56
C ASN A 10 -3.20 -8.84 1.36
N PHE A 11 -4.34 -8.13 1.38
CA PHE A 11 -4.41 -6.77 1.92
C PHE A 11 -5.68 -6.53 2.74
N LYS A 12 -5.57 -5.68 3.77
CA LYS A 12 -6.69 -5.16 4.55
C LYS A 12 -6.70 -3.64 4.51
N ILE A 13 -7.89 -3.05 4.46
CA ILE A 13 -8.06 -1.60 4.63
C ILE A 13 -8.88 -1.32 5.88
N TYR A 14 -8.34 -0.46 6.73
CA TYR A 14 -9.01 0.05 7.92
C TYR A 14 -9.34 1.52 7.75
N LYS A 15 -10.55 1.93 8.10
CA LYS A 15 -10.92 3.34 8.19
C LYS A 15 -10.37 3.91 9.50
N ALA A 16 -9.54 4.94 9.40
CA ALA A 16 -9.01 5.70 10.52
C ALA A 16 -9.72 7.07 10.61
N ALA A 17 -9.51 7.81 11.70
CA ALA A 17 -10.15 9.11 11.91
C ALA A 17 -9.89 10.10 10.75
N ASN A 18 -8.67 10.12 10.23
CA ASN A 18 -8.23 11.04 9.16
C ASN A 18 -7.80 10.30 7.88
N GLY A 19 -8.55 9.26 7.48
CA GLY A 19 -8.34 8.56 6.22
C GLY A 19 -8.41 7.05 6.36
N TYR A 20 -7.46 6.37 5.72
CA TYR A 20 -7.43 4.93 5.57
C TYR A 20 -6.04 4.38 5.85
N ILE A 21 -5.99 3.16 6.37
CA ILE A 21 -4.77 2.41 6.60
C ILE A 21 -4.83 1.20 5.69
N LEU A 22 -3.89 1.10 4.76
CA LEU A 22 -3.69 -0.10 3.94
C LEU A 22 -2.59 -0.94 4.59
N HIS A 23 -2.89 -2.19 4.89
CA HIS A 23 -1.99 -3.15 5.53
C HIS A 23 -1.85 -4.39 4.67
N ASN A 24 -0.61 -4.83 4.46
CA ASN A 24 -0.31 -6.14 3.90
C ASN A 24 -0.37 -7.21 5.00
N ILE A 25 -1.30 -8.16 4.88
CA ILE A 25 -1.57 -9.15 5.92
C ILE A 25 -0.43 -10.14 6.16
N HIS A 26 0.48 -10.26 5.19
CA HIS A 26 1.66 -11.13 5.28
C HIS A 26 2.83 -10.45 5.98
N LYS A 27 2.65 -9.21 6.47
CA LYS A 27 3.66 -8.44 7.21
C LYS A 27 3.09 -8.03 8.56
N GLU A 28 3.98 -7.89 9.54
CA GLU A 28 3.65 -7.28 10.82
C GLU A 28 3.04 -5.90 10.62
N PHE A 29 2.00 -5.58 11.40
CA PHE A 29 1.28 -4.31 11.23
C PHE A 29 2.22 -3.12 11.36
N SER A 30 3.15 -3.12 12.32
CA SER A 30 4.13 -2.04 12.55
C SER A 30 4.94 -1.64 11.32
N GLU A 31 5.27 -2.60 10.44
CA GLU A 31 6.14 -2.40 9.28
C GLU A 31 5.41 -2.50 7.94
N GLY A 32 4.24 -3.13 7.91
CA GLY A 32 3.52 -3.51 6.70
C GLY A 32 2.34 -2.63 6.34
N HIS A 33 2.19 -1.44 6.94
CA HIS A 33 1.05 -0.55 6.72
C HIS A 33 1.45 0.82 6.17
N THR A 34 0.54 1.45 5.44
CA THR A 34 0.65 2.85 5.02
C THR A 34 -0.64 3.61 5.27
N HIS A 35 -0.51 4.90 5.55
CA HIS A 35 -1.62 5.82 5.76
C HIS A 35 -1.94 6.54 4.45
N VAL A 36 -3.22 6.57 4.10
CA VAL A 36 -3.68 7.11 2.83
C VAL A 36 -4.95 7.92 3.08
N GLN A 37 -5.02 9.14 2.54
CA GLN A 37 -6.17 10.02 2.79
C GLN A 37 -7.45 9.55 2.09
N LYS A 38 -7.32 8.96 0.89
CA LYS A 38 -8.46 8.57 0.05
C LYS A 38 -8.49 7.05 -0.15
N TYR A 39 -9.67 6.47 -0.07
CA TYR A 39 -9.89 5.04 -0.31
C TYR A 39 -9.49 4.62 -1.72
N ASP A 40 -9.78 5.45 -2.73
CA ASP A 40 -9.40 5.19 -4.12
C ASP A 40 -7.89 5.03 -4.29
N THR A 41 -7.10 5.78 -3.52
CA THR A 41 -5.65 5.66 -3.55
C THR A 41 -5.17 4.33 -2.95
N CYS A 42 -5.84 3.81 -1.91
CA CYS A 42 -5.58 2.45 -1.42
C CYS A 42 -5.83 1.41 -2.53
N MET A 43 -6.96 1.55 -3.25
CA MET A 43 -7.30 0.65 -4.36
C MET A 43 -6.32 0.72 -5.52
N VAL A 44 -5.82 1.92 -5.85
CA VAL A 44 -4.76 2.07 -6.85
C VAL A 44 -3.48 1.36 -6.41
N ILE A 45 -3.08 1.50 -5.14
CA ILE A 45 -1.90 0.83 -4.59
C ILE A 45 -2.04 -0.69 -4.73
N ILE A 46 -3.17 -1.26 -4.30
CA ILE A 46 -3.45 -2.71 -4.41
C ILE A 46 -3.33 -3.16 -5.88
N LYS A 47 -4.02 -2.48 -6.80
CA LYS A 47 -3.98 -2.81 -8.23
C LYS A 47 -2.57 -2.76 -8.83
N LEU A 48 -1.76 -1.78 -8.42
CA LEU A 48 -0.36 -1.68 -8.88
C LEU A 48 0.48 -2.84 -8.37
N LEU A 49 0.30 -3.23 -7.10
CA LEU A 49 1.02 -4.36 -6.49
C LEU A 49 0.63 -5.70 -7.12
N GLU A 50 -0.67 -5.97 -7.28
CA GLU A 50 -1.19 -7.17 -7.92
C GLU A 50 -0.71 -7.31 -9.36
N ARG A 51 -0.76 -6.21 -10.12
CA ARG A 51 -0.31 -6.19 -11.53
C ARG A 51 1.20 -6.03 -11.67
N LYS A 52 1.93 -5.84 -10.56
CA LYS A 52 3.37 -5.53 -10.52
C LYS A 52 3.74 -4.34 -11.43
N GLN A 53 2.83 -3.38 -11.55
CA GLN A 53 2.96 -2.20 -12.39
C GLN A 53 3.58 -1.04 -11.61
N LEU A 54 4.44 -0.29 -12.27
CA LEU A 54 5.11 0.84 -11.65
C LEU A 54 4.17 2.03 -11.49
N PRO A 55 4.28 2.79 -10.39
CA PRO A 55 3.47 3.99 -10.21
C PRO A 55 3.80 5.02 -11.30
N ARG A 56 2.77 5.66 -11.85
CA ARG A 56 2.94 6.83 -12.73
C ARG A 56 3.32 8.08 -11.94
N SER A 57 2.87 8.15 -10.68
CA SER A 57 3.19 9.26 -9.78
C SER A 57 4.66 9.19 -9.36
N LYS A 58 5.36 10.32 -9.42
CA LYS A 58 6.73 10.49 -8.92
C LYS A 58 6.79 10.91 -7.44
N SER A 59 5.66 10.84 -6.73
CA SER A 59 5.63 11.20 -5.31
C SER A 59 6.43 10.20 -4.48
N LYS A 60 7.44 10.71 -3.78
CA LYS A 60 8.30 9.93 -2.86
C LYS A 60 7.46 9.14 -1.85
N TYR A 61 6.49 9.79 -1.20
CA TYR A 61 5.59 9.16 -0.22
C TYR A 61 4.77 8.00 -0.82
N PHE A 62 4.31 8.17 -2.07
CA PHE A 62 3.54 7.13 -2.75
C PHE A 62 4.40 5.90 -3.08
N MET A 63 5.64 6.13 -3.53
CA MET A 63 6.61 5.06 -3.79
C MET A 63 7.04 4.35 -2.51
N GLU A 64 7.30 5.09 -1.42
CA GLU A 64 7.60 4.52 -0.10
C GLU A 64 6.44 3.67 0.41
N SER A 65 5.20 4.12 0.21
CA SER A 65 4.00 3.35 0.57
C SER A 65 3.98 2.00 -0.17
N LEU A 66 4.22 2.01 -1.49
CA LEU A 66 4.29 0.80 -2.29
C LEU A 66 5.39 -0.15 -1.83
N ILE A 67 6.56 0.38 -1.48
CA ILE A 67 7.68 -0.43 -0.96
C ILE A 67 7.31 -1.05 0.38
N ARG A 68 6.73 -0.27 1.30
CA ARG A 68 6.39 -0.69 2.65
C ARG A 68 5.35 -1.81 2.66
N VAL A 69 4.30 -1.69 1.84
CA VAL A 69 3.24 -2.70 1.76
C VAL A 69 3.54 -3.83 0.78
N SER A 70 4.62 -3.80 0.00
CA SER A 70 4.98 -4.90 -0.90
C SER A 70 5.80 -6.00 -0.21
N ASN A 71 5.65 -7.24 -0.70
CA ASN A 71 6.51 -8.39 -0.37
C ASN A 71 7.41 -8.81 -1.54
N ASP A 72 7.15 -8.30 -2.75
CA ASP A 72 7.90 -8.69 -3.92
C ASP A 72 9.19 -7.86 -4.00
N HIS A 73 10.32 -8.47 -3.63
CA HIS A 73 11.65 -7.85 -3.68
C HIS A 73 12.02 -7.35 -5.08
N LYS A 74 11.59 -8.03 -6.16
CA LYS A 74 11.85 -7.58 -7.53
C LYS A 74 11.07 -6.31 -7.82
N TYR A 75 9.81 -6.25 -7.39
CA TYR A 75 8.99 -5.05 -7.51
C TYR A 75 9.57 -3.88 -6.70
N ILE A 76 9.92 -4.10 -5.43
CA ILE A 76 10.54 -3.10 -4.55
C ILE A 76 11.80 -2.53 -5.20
N LYS A 77 12.68 -3.39 -5.72
CA LYS A 77 13.91 -2.97 -6.41
C LYS A 77 13.63 -2.13 -7.65
N LYS A 78 12.55 -2.41 -8.40
CA LYS A 78 12.15 -1.57 -9.54
C LYS A 78 11.63 -0.21 -9.10
N VAL A 79 10.81 -0.15 -8.04
CA VAL A 79 10.31 1.12 -7.50
C VAL A 79 11.45 1.98 -6.95
N LEU A 80 12.39 1.39 -6.20
CA LEU A 80 13.57 2.09 -5.68
C LEU A 80 14.47 2.69 -6.77
N ARG A 81 14.51 2.11 -7.97
CA ARG A 81 15.27 2.66 -9.11
C ARG A 81 14.61 3.89 -9.75
N LEU A 82 13.34 4.15 -9.44
CA LEU A 82 12.58 5.29 -9.97
C LEU A 82 12.54 6.48 -9.00
N MET A 83 12.97 6.27 -7.76
CA MET A 83 13.09 7.29 -6.72
C MET A 83 14.40 8.05 -6.89
#